data_AF-A0AAW4YWY0-F1
#
_entry.id   AF-A0AAW4YWY0-F1
#
_cell.length_a   1.000
_cell.length_b   1.000
_cell.length_c   1.000
_cell.angle_alpha   90.00
_cell.angle_beta   90.00
_cell.angle_gamma   90.00
#
_symmetry.space_group_name_H-M   'P 1'
#
loop_
_entity.id
_entity.type
_entity.pdbx_description
1 polymer ?
#
loop_
_entity_poly.entity_id
_entity_poly.type
_entity_poly.pdbx_seq_one_letter_code
_entity_poly.pdbx_strand_id
1 'polypeptide(L)'
;MRFHQVKELVDWAADYHARLADQYARLAAAGEEERVRMALEYLAQRERKLQGDLLGYLDDGSDHRSVLEAWFDDPNDFPHAPVLERLPEGVDGKRVQDVLATALTAHRTLQDLYAHRAELAGGSDERSFFEALASGHEAEVRRIVRDMQRLEDY
;
A
#
# COMPACT_ATOMS: atom_id res chain seq x y z
N MET A 1 3.61 16.87 -21.62
CA MET A 1 2.44 15.99 -21.80
C MET A 1 2.93 14.57 -21.67
N ARG A 2 2.82 14.02 -20.46
CA ARG A 2 3.22 12.64 -20.17
C ARG A 2 1.93 11.92 -19.80
N PHE A 3 1.36 11.22 -20.78
CA PHE A 3 0.16 10.45 -20.55
C PHE A 3 0.56 9.21 -19.77
N HIS A 4 -0.12 8.98 -18.66
CA HIS A 4 0.10 7.81 -17.85
C HIS A 4 -1.16 6.95 -17.89
N GLN A 5 -0.97 5.64 -17.95
CA GLN A 5 -2.08 4.70 -17.94
C GLN A 5 -2.35 4.27 -16.49
N VAL A 6 -3.62 3.99 -16.16
CA VAL A 6 -3.99 3.50 -14.82
C VAL A 6 -3.18 2.26 -14.45
N LYS A 7 -2.85 1.40 -15.42
CA LYS A 7 -1.96 0.25 -15.21
C LYS A 7 -0.59 0.61 -14.63
N GLU A 8 0.01 1.74 -15.02
CA GLU A 8 1.33 2.16 -14.51
C GLU A 8 1.25 2.56 -13.04
N LEU A 9 0.11 3.15 -12.62
CA LEU A 9 -0.13 3.46 -11.21
C LEU A 9 -0.36 2.19 -10.38
N VAL A 10 -1.08 1.22 -10.93
CA VAL A 10 -1.28 -0.08 -10.27
C VAL A 10 0.03 -0.85 -10.17
N ASP A 11 0.87 -0.81 -11.20
CA ASP A 11 2.21 -1.41 -11.20
C ASP A 11 3.12 -0.75 -10.16
N TRP A 12 3.10 0.59 -10.11
CA TRP A 12 3.81 1.35 -9.08
C TRP A 12 3.33 1.02 -7.66
N ALA A 13 2.02 0.89 -7.46
CA ALA A 13 1.44 0.49 -6.19
C ALA A 13 1.86 -0.94 -5.81
N ALA A 14 1.87 -1.88 -6.75
CA ALA A 14 2.34 -3.24 -6.51
C ALA A 14 3.83 -3.25 -6.08
N ASP A 15 4.68 -2.49 -6.76
CA ASP A 15 6.09 -2.31 -6.40
C ASP A 15 6.26 -1.68 -5.02
N TYR A 16 5.40 -0.73 -4.66
CA TYR A 16 5.36 -0.12 -3.33
C TYR A 16 5.12 -1.16 -2.24
N HIS A 17 4.07 -1.97 -2.39
CA HIS A 17 3.73 -3.02 -1.43
C HIS A 17 4.82 -4.09 -1.35
N ALA A 18 5.47 -4.42 -2.48
CA ALA A 18 6.61 -5.34 -2.50
C ALA A 18 7.79 -4.81 -1.66
N ARG A 19 8.13 -3.53 -1.81
CA ARG A 19 9.20 -2.88 -1.03
C ARG A 19 8.89 -2.82 0.45
N LEU A 20 7.65 -2.50 0.83
CA LEU A 20 7.21 -2.54 2.22
C LEU A 20 7.33 -3.94 2.81
N ALA A 21 6.86 -4.96 2.09
CA ALA A 21 6.94 -6.34 2.53
C ALA A 21 8.38 -6.77 2.82
N ASP A 22 9.30 -6.44 1.91
CA ASP A 22 10.71 -6.78 2.07
C ASP A 22 11.37 -5.99 3.21
N GLN A 23 11.00 -4.73 3.42
CA GLN A 23 11.48 -3.95 4.55
C GLN A 23 11.00 -4.55 5.89
N TYR A 24 9.72 -4.90 6.00
CA TYR A 24 9.18 -5.55 7.20
C TYR A 24 9.81 -6.92 7.44
N ALA A 25 10.02 -7.73 6.40
CA ALA A 25 10.70 -9.01 6.53
C ALA A 25 12.16 -8.88 7.00
N ARG A 26 12.89 -7.86 6.50
CA ARG A 26 14.25 -7.57 6.96
C ARG A 26 14.28 -7.12 8.42
N LEU A 27 13.35 -6.25 8.82
CA LEU A 27 13.21 -5.81 10.21
C LEU A 27 12.83 -6.98 11.12
N ALA A 28 11.96 -7.90 10.67
CA ALA A 28 11.59 -9.10 11.41
C ALA A 28 12.81 -10.00 11.67
N ALA A 29 13.66 -10.17 10.66
CA ALA A 29 14.90 -10.95 10.78
C ALA A 29 15.95 -10.29 11.68
N ALA A 30 15.93 -8.96 11.80
CA ALA A 30 16.83 -8.19 12.66
C ALA A 30 16.30 -7.97 14.10
N GLY A 31 15.00 -8.20 14.33
CA GLY A 31 14.36 -8.00 15.62
C GLY A 31 14.72 -9.10 16.62
N GLU A 32 15.07 -8.70 17.85
CA GLU A 32 15.35 -9.63 18.95
C GLU A 32 14.07 -10.05 19.70
N GLU A 33 13.02 -9.23 19.65
CA GLU A 33 11.75 -9.50 20.34
C GLU A 33 10.80 -10.32 19.46
N GLU A 34 10.46 -11.53 19.93
CA GLU A 34 9.59 -12.47 19.22
C GLU A 34 8.24 -11.85 18.81
N ARG A 35 7.63 -11.04 19.68
CA ARG A 35 6.36 -10.36 19.39
C ARG A 35 6.48 -9.37 18.24
N VAL A 36 7.54 -8.56 18.23
CA VAL A 36 7.82 -7.60 17.15
C VAL A 36 8.11 -8.33 15.84
N ARG A 37 8.86 -9.42 15.89
CA ARG A 37 9.09 -10.29 14.73
C ARG A 37 7.77 -10.81 14.15
N MET A 38 6.90 -11.39 14.99
CA MET A 38 5.60 -11.90 14.54
C MET A 38 4.72 -10.81 13.93
N ALA A 39 4.69 -9.62 14.54
CA ALA A 39 3.97 -8.46 14.01
C ALA A 39 4.50 -8.01 12.64
N LEU A 40 5.82 -7.94 12.47
CA LEU A 40 6.46 -7.58 11.22
C LEU A 40 6.27 -8.63 10.12
N GLU A 41 6.36 -9.92 10.47
CA GLU A 41 6.06 -11.03 9.53
C GLU A 41 4.61 -11.01 9.07
N TYR A 42 3.68 -10.69 9.98
CA TYR A 42 2.26 -10.54 9.65
C TYR A 42 2.03 -9.38 8.68
N LEU A 43 2.65 -8.21 8.92
CA LEU A 43 2.61 -7.08 8.00
C LEU A 43 3.21 -7.45 6.64
N ALA A 44 4.39 -8.06 6.61
CA ALA A 44 5.04 -8.47 5.36
C ALA A 44 4.15 -9.38 4.51
N GLN A 45 3.45 -10.33 5.16
CA GLN A 45 2.49 -11.20 4.47
C GLN A 45 1.27 -10.45 3.94
N ARG A 46 0.76 -9.46 4.70
CA ARG A 46 -0.36 -8.62 4.27
C ARG A 46 0.02 -7.77 3.06
N GLU A 47 1.18 -7.13 3.08
CA GLU A 47 1.68 -6.34 1.96
C GLU A 47 1.86 -7.18 0.69
N ARG A 48 2.44 -8.39 0.80
CA ARG A 48 2.54 -9.31 -0.34
C ARG A 48 1.18 -9.73 -0.89
N LYS A 49 0.18 -9.87 -0.02
CA LYS A 49 -1.18 -10.18 -0.46
C LYS A 49 -1.77 -9.00 -1.25
N LEU A 50 -1.62 -7.77 -0.75
CA LEU A 50 -2.05 -6.56 -1.46
C LEU A 50 -1.35 -6.39 -2.80
N GLN A 51 -0.03 -6.63 -2.84
CA GLN A 51 0.72 -6.70 -4.09
C GLN A 51 0.12 -7.74 -5.05
N GLY A 52 -0.14 -8.96 -4.57
CA GLY A 52 -0.71 -10.03 -5.39
C GLY A 52 -2.10 -9.68 -5.93
N ASP A 53 -2.94 -9.06 -5.11
CA ASP A 53 -4.28 -8.59 -5.52
C ASP A 53 -4.15 -7.50 -6.60
N LEU A 54 -3.19 -6.57 -6.46
CA LEU A 54 -2.89 -5.52 -7.46
C LEU A 54 -2.37 -6.09 -8.79
N LEU A 55 -1.42 -7.02 -8.72
CA LEU A 55 -0.93 -7.74 -9.91
C LEU A 55 -2.03 -8.58 -10.56
N GLY A 56 -2.96 -9.12 -9.76
CA GLY A 56 -4.14 -9.83 -10.25
C GLY A 56 -5.10 -8.92 -11.02
N TYR A 57 -5.21 -7.63 -10.66
CA TYR A 57 -5.92 -6.67 -11.49
C TYR A 57 -5.19 -6.42 -12.82
N LEU A 58 -3.84 -6.39 -12.83
CA LEU A 58 -3.04 -6.24 -14.04
C LEU A 58 -3.04 -7.46 -14.97
N ASP A 59 -3.38 -8.64 -14.46
CA ASP A 59 -3.43 -9.87 -15.25
C ASP A 59 -4.57 -9.82 -16.29
N ASP A 60 -4.30 -10.41 -17.45
CA ASP A 60 -4.96 -10.15 -18.73
C ASP A 60 -6.44 -10.60 -18.81
N GLY A 61 -6.92 -11.26 -17.74
CA GLY A 61 -8.26 -11.82 -17.60
C GLY A 61 -9.21 -11.06 -16.68
N SER A 62 -8.82 -9.87 -16.17
CA SER A 62 -9.66 -9.08 -15.28
C SER A 62 -10.68 -8.22 -16.05
N ASP A 63 -11.93 -8.13 -15.56
CA ASP A 63 -13.00 -7.27 -16.11
C ASP A 63 -12.65 -5.76 -16.09
N HIS A 64 -11.48 -5.39 -15.57
CA HIS A 64 -11.01 -4.03 -15.36
C HIS A 64 -10.05 -3.53 -16.46
N ARG A 65 -9.79 -4.32 -17.51
CA ARG A 65 -8.90 -3.94 -18.64
C ARG A 65 -9.25 -2.58 -19.24
N SER A 66 -10.54 -2.28 -19.40
CA SER A 66 -11.01 -0.99 -19.92
C SER A 66 -10.64 0.21 -19.03
N VAL A 67 -10.48 -0.01 -17.73
CA VAL A 67 -10.03 1.02 -16.77
C VAL A 67 -8.50 1.09 -16.75
N LEU A 68 -7.82 -0.05 -16.86
CA LEU A 68 -6.35 -0.12 -16.85
C LEU A 68 -5.70 0.50 -18.10
N GLU A 69 -6.37 0.38 -19.24
CA GLU A 69 -5.97 1.02 -20.50
C GLU A 69 -6.43 2.48 -20.62
N ALA A 70 -7.22 2.97 -19.66
CA ALA A 70 -7.66 4.35 -19.64
C ALA A 70 -6.45 5.28 -19.46
N TRP A 71 -6.44 6.31 -20.30
CA TRP A 71 -5.37 7.29 -20.39
C TRP A 71 -5.71 8.49 -19.53
N PHE A 72 -4.81 8.85 -18.62
CA PHE A 72 -4.97 10.04 -17.82
C PHE A 72 -3.86 11.06 -18.09
N ASP A 73 -4.25 12.33 -18.06
CA ASP A 73 -3.32 13.46 -18.08
C ASP A 73 -3.06 13.85 -16.63
N ASP A 74 -1.86 13.56 -16.11
CA ASP A 74 -1.42 14.07 -14.81
C ASP A 74 -0.29 15.09 -15.04
N PRO A 75 -0.55 16.38 -14.80
CA PRO A 75 0.47 17.42 -14.87
C PRO A 75 1.41 17.44 -13.66
N ASN A 76 1.07 16.76 -12.56
CA ASN A 76 2.02 16.49 -11.50
C ASN A 76 2.73 15.18 -11.85
N ASP A 77 4.05 15.26 -12.09
CA ASP A 77 4.93 14.09 -11.94
C ASP A 77 4.44 13.33 -10.70
N PHE A 78 4.12 12.04 -10.89
CA PHE A 78 3.83 11.08 -9.81
C PHE A 78 4.56 11.54 -8.57
N PRO A 79 3.91 11.79 -7.42
CA PRO A 79 4.63 12.20 -6.24
C PRO A 79 5.73 11.17 -6.04
N HIS A 80 6.95 11.61 -6.35
CA HIS A 80 8.06 10.70 -6.47
C HIS A 80 8.17 9.97 -5.12
N ALA A 81 8.82 8.82 -5.15
CA ALA A 81 9.24 8.08 -3.98
C ALA A 81 9.81 8.84 -2.74
N PRO A 82 10.13 10.15 -2.70
CA PRO A 82 10.43 10.94 -1.50
C PRO A 82 9.52 10.78 -0.28
N VAL A 83 8.25 10.38 -0.39
CA VAL A 83 7.49 10.02 0.83
C VAL A 83 7.87 8.63 1.34
N LEU A 84 8.26 7.70 0.44
CA LEU A 84 8.79 6.38 0.76
C LEU A 84 10.20 6.42 1.34
N GLU A 85 11.09 7.28 0.84
CA GLU A 85 12.43 7.47 1.44
C GLU A 85 12.34 8.10 2.84
N ARG A 86 11.16 8.62 3.21
CA ARG A 86 10.86 9.15 4.53
C ARG A 86 10.15 8.15 5.44
N LEU A 87 9.95 6.89 5.04
CA LEU A 87 9.84 5.81 6.02
C LEU A 87 11.11 5.92 6.87
N PRO A 88 11.00 6.31 8.15
CA PRO A 88 12.16 6.71 8.91
C PRO A 88 13.15 5.55 8.87
N GLU A 89 14.36 5.84 8.40
CA GLU A 89 15.52 4.92 8.46
C GLU A 89 15.75 4.38 9.88
N GLY A 90 15.08 4.95 10.89
CA GLY A 90 14.82 4.33 12.18
C GLY A 90 13.34 4.00 12.38
N VAL A 91 12.89 2.85 11.89
CA VAL A 91 12.02 2.04 12.75
C VAL A 91 12.92 1.68 13.92
N ASP A 92 12.85 2.46 15.00
CA ASP A 92 13.44 2.06 16.27
C ASP A 92 12.55 0.90 16.75
N GLY A 93 12.76 -0.27 16.15
CA GLY A 93 11.91 -1.47 16.18
C GLY A 93 11.91 -2.16 17.54
N LYS A 94 11.95 -1.36 18.59
CA LYS A 94 11.92 -1.76 19.97
C LYS A 94 10.49 -2.05 20.43
N ARG A 95 9.45 -1.64 19.68
CA ARG A 95 8.05 -1.85 20.04
C ARG A 95 7.14 -2.06 18.83
N VAL A 96 6.15 -2.94 19.00
CA VAL A 96 5.09 -3.25 18.01
C VAL A 96 4.34 -1.99 17.57
N GLN A 97 4.02 -1.08 18.50
CA GLN A 97 3.34 0.18 18.21
C GLN A 97 4.10 1.14 17.27
N ASP A 98 5.44 1.19 17.31
CA ASP A 98 6.20 2.07 16.41
C ASP A 98 6.18 1.53 14.98
N VAL A 99 6.27 0.20 14.83
CA VAL A 99 6.08 -0.51 13.57
C VAL A 99 4.67 -0.27 13.03
N LEU A 100 3.66 -0.40 13.89
CA LEU A 100 2.26 -0.19 13.53
C LEU A 100 2.01 1.25 13.07
N ALA A 101 2.49 2.25 13.83
CA ALA A 101 2.33 3.67 13.45
C ALA A 101 2.96 3.98 12.09
N THR A 102 4.12 3.37 11.82
CA THR A 102 4.81 3.48 10.53
C THR A 102 3.99 2.86 9.40
N ALA A 103 3.49 1.64 9.58
CA ALA A 103 2.63 0.97 8.61
C ALA A 103 1.34 1.75 8.34
N LEU A 104 0.69 2.26 9.40
CA LEU A 104 -0.52 3.07 9.28
C LEU A 104 -0.28 4.36 8.50
N THR A 105 0.86 5.01 8.71
CA THR A 105 1.22 6.24 7.99
C THR A 105 1.41 5.95 6.50
N ALA A 106 2.08 4.85 6.16
CA ALA A 106 2.27 4.41 4.78
C ALA A 106 0.92 4.12 4.09
N HIS A 107 0.06 3.31 4.72
CA HIS A 107 -1.26 2.98 4.18
C HIS A 107 -2.16 4.21 4.04
N ARG A 108 -2.13 5.12 5.02
CA ARG A 108 -2.93 6.35 4.96
C ARG A 108 -2.46 7.28 3.84
N THR A 109 -1.15 7.38 3.63
CA THR A 109 -0.58 8.14 2.50
C THR A 109 -1.05 7.56 1.17
N LEU A 110 -1.03 6.23 1.01
CA LEU A 110 -1.57 5.57 -0.19
C LEU A 110 -3.08 5.81 -0.35
N GLN A 111 -3.84 5.72 0.74
CA GLN A 111 -5.29 5.97 0.71
C GLN A 111 -5.60 7.41 0.28
N ASP A 112 -4.91 8.39 0.85
CA ASP A 112 -5.08 9.80 0.49
C ASP A 112 -4.70 10.05 -0.98
N LEU A 113 -3.66 9.37 -1.47
CA LEU A 113 -3.28 9.40 -2.89
C LEU A 113 -4.40 8.84 -3.79
N TYR A 114 -4.94 7.67 -3.47
CA TYR A 114 -6.04 7.07 -4.25
C TYR A 114 -7.31 7.92 -4.20
N ALA A 115 -7.66 8.47 -3.04
CA ALA A 115 -8.83 9.33 -2.88
C ALA A 115 -8.69 10.62 -3.71
N HIS A 116 -7.54 11.29 -3.61
CA HIS A 116 -7.25 12.47 -4.42
C HIS A 116 -7.27 12.15 -5.92
N ARG A 117 -6.82 10.94 -6.30
CA ARG A 117 -6.88 10.49 -7.70
C ARG A 117 -8.30 10.20 -8.16
N ALA A 118 -9.15 9.63 -7.32
CA ALA A 118 -10.56 9.40 -7.62
C ALA A 118 -11.33 10.72 -7.86
N GLU A 119 -10.94 11.79 -7.15
CA GLU A 119 -11.50 13.13 -7.36
C GLU A 119 -11.06 13.73 -8.71
N LEU A 120 -9.79 13.55 -9.08
CA LEU A 120 -9.23 14.04 -10.35
C LEU A 120 -9.62 13.18 -11.57
N ALA A 121 -10.12 11.96 -11.37
CA ALA A 121 -10.51 11.06 -12.44
C ALA A 121 -11.63 11.68 -13.30
N GLY A 122 -11.39 11.73 -14.62
CA GLY A 122 -12.35 12.24 -15.60
C GLY A 122 -13.44 11.22 -15.95
N GLY A 123 -13.14 9.92 -15.80
CA GLY A 123 -14.07 8.81 -16.07
C GLY A 123 -14.74 8.25 -14.81
N SER A 124 -16.00 7.81 -14.95
CA SER A 124 -16.75 7.15 -13.86
C SER A 124 -16.10 5.83 -13.45
N ASP A 125 -15.60 5.05 -14.41
CA ASP A 125 -15.04 3.73 -14.13
C ASP A 125 -13.67 3.81 -13.42
N GLU A 126 -12.85 4.80 -13.79
CA GLU A 126 -11.59 5.11 -13.09
C GLU A 126 -11.86 5.54 -11.64
N ARG A 127 -12.82 6.44 -11.44
CA ARG A 127 -13.21 6.90 -10.10
C ARG A 127 -13.64 5.72 -9.23
N SER A 128 -14.54 4.87 -9.74
CA SER A 128 -15.01 3.70 -8.99
C SER A 128 -13.90 2.71 -8.66
N PHE A 129 -12.92 2.54 -9.56
CA PHE A 129 -11.74 1.70 -9.30
C PHE A 129 -10.88 2.27 -8.17
N PHE A 130 -10.56 3.56 -8.20
CA PHE A 130 -9.77 4.20 -7.14
C PHE A 130 -10.51 4.28 -5.80
N GLU A 131 -11.82 4.52 -5.80
CA GLU A 131 -12.66 4.46 -4.61
C GLU A 131 -12.68 3.05 -4.00
N ALA A 132 -12.76 2.01 -4.84
CA ALA A 132 -12.70 0.62 -4.39
C ALA A 132 -11.33 0.31 -3.74
N LEU A 133 -10.22 0.77 -4.35
CA LEU A 133 -8.87 0.62 -3.79
C LEU A 133 -8.70 1.34 -2.45
N ALA A 134 -9.18 2.58 -2.35
CA ALA A 134 -9.12 3.37 -1.11
C ALA A 134 -9.95 2.72 0.01
N SER A 135 -11.17 2.26 -0.30
CA SER A 135 -12.04 1.57 0.66
C SER A 135 -11.45 0.23 1.11
N GLY A 136 -10.83 -0.52 0.19
CA GLY A 136 -10.10 -1.75 0.50
C GLY A 136 -8.97 -1.52 1.51
N HIS A 137 -8.16 -0.48 1.29
CA HIS A 137 -7.08 -0.12 2.21
C HIS A 137 -7.59 0.26 3.60
N GLU A 138 -8.69 1.00 3.69
CA GLU A 138 -9.28 1.38 4.98
C GLU A 138 -9.75 0.14 5.78
N ALA A 139 -10.34 -0.84 5.09
CA ALA A 139 -10.74 -2.10 5.70
C ALA A 139 -9.54 -2.92 6.21
N GLU A 140 -8.46 -2.97 5.42
CA GLU A 140 -7.24 -3.68 5.80
C GLU A 140 -6.50 -2.99 6.95
N VAL A 141 -6.38 -1.67 6.96
CA VAL A 141 -5.84 -0.89 8.08
C VAL A 141 -6.57 -1.22 9.38
N ARG A 142 -7.90 -1.23 9.37
CA ARG A 142 -8.70 -1.60 10.55
C ARG A 142 -8.47 -3.04 11.00
N ARG A 143 -8.20 -3.97 10.07
CA ARG A 143 -7.84 -5.36 10.42
C ARG A 143 -6.46 -5.42 11.05
N ILE A 144 -5.47 -4.78 10.44
CA ILE A 144 -4.09 -4.72 10.95
C ILE A 144 -4.06 -4.16 12.37
N VAL A 145 -4.73 -3.03 12.64
CA VAL A 145 -4.78 -2.45 14.00
C VAL A 145 -5.36 -3.43 15.02
N ARG A 146 -6.48 -4.09 14.67
CA ARG A 146 -7.13 -5.03 15.58
C ARG A 146 -6.29 -6.27 15.85
N ASP A 147 -5.63 -6.81 14.83
CA ASP A 147 -4.79 -8.00 14.98
C ASP A 147 -3.50 -7.69 15.76
N MET A 148 -2.95 -6.49 15.56
CA MET A 148 -1.79 -5.98 16.30
C MET A 148 -2.10 -5.76 17.78
N GLN A 149 -3.25 -5.14 18.10
CA GLN A 149 -3.70 -4.97 19.48
C GLN A 149 -3.84 -6.33 20.19
N ARG A 150 -4.37 -7.35 19.50
CA ARG A 150 -4.45 -8.71 20.04
C ARG A 150 -3.09 -9.36 20.30
N LEU A 151 -2.08 -9.03 19.48
CA LEU A 151 -0.69 -9.48 19.67
C LEU A 151 -0.02 -8.79 20.87
N GLU A 152 -0.39 -7.55 21.19
CA GLU A 152 0.11 -6.84 22.38
C GLU A 152 -0.53 -7.34 23.68
N ASP A 153 -1.79 -7.79 23.62
CA ASP A 153 -2.53 -8.33 24.77
C ASP A 153 -2.08 -9.77 25.17
N TYR A 154 -1.25 -10.44 24.36
CA TYR A 154 -0.76 -11.82 24.55
C TYR A 154 0.68 -11.84 25.09
#